data_AF-A0A8S3APD6-F1
#
_entry.id   AF-A0A8S3APD6-F1
#
_cell.length_a   1.000
_cell.length_b   1.000
_cell.length_c   1.000
_cell.angle_alpha   90.00
_cell.angle_beta   90.00
_cell.angle_gamma   90.00
#
_symmetry.space_group_name_H-M   'P 1'
#
loop_
_entity.id
_entity.type
_entity.pdbx_description
1 polymer ?
#
loop_
_entity_poly.entity_id
_entity_poly.type
_entity_poly.pdbx_seq_one_letter_code
_entity_poly.pdbx_strand_id
1 'polypeptide(L)' 'IIPNEHGNSITPSYIAFNDEGILIGDDAKNQLARNPYNTVLNIQRLIGRKYNDATVQTDMKKWSFKVINEAEKPKIQVEY' A
#
# COMPACT_ATOMS: atom_id res chain seq x y z
N ILE A 1 22.23 3.76 12.72
CA ILE A 1 21.11 2.95 12.19
C ILE A 1 20.34 2.46 13.40
N ILE A 2 19.02 2.68 13.44
CA ILE A 2 18.17 2.32 14.58
C ILE A 2 17.26 1.16 14.14
N PRO A 3 17.33 -0.01 14.79
CA PRO A 3 16.43 -1.13 14.49
C PRO A 3 14.97 -0.80 14.84
N ASN A 4 14.03 -1.39 14.10
CA ASN A 4 12.61 -1.38 14.47
C ASN A 4 12.30 -2.41 15.58
N GLU A 5 11.04 -2.53 15.98
CA GLU A 5 10.58 -3.44 17.04
C GLU A 5 10.83 -4.93 16.74
N HIS A 6 11.03 -5.30 15.47
CA HIS A 6 11.40 -6.65 15.06
C HIS A 6 12.92 -6.86 14.94
N GLY A 7 13.73 -5.87 15.30
CA GLY A 7 15.20 -5.91 15.18
C GLY A 7 15.73 -5.66 13.77
N ASN A 8 14.86 -5.30 12.80
CA ASN A 8 15.27 -5.00 11.43
C ASN A 8 15.80 -3.57 11.32
N SER A 9 16.89 -3.38 10.57
CA SER A 9 17.42 -2.04 10.27
C SER A 9 16.64 -1.28 9.18
N ILE A 10 15.65 -1.93 8.57
CA ILE A 10 14.80 -1.38 7.51
C ILE A 10 13.36 -1.80 7.80
N THR A 11 12.47 -0.83 7.88
CA THR A 11 11.02 -1.07 7.95
C THR A 11 10.44 -1.02 6.54
N PRO A 12 9.71 -2.05 6.09
CA PRO A 12 9.12 -2.05 4.76
C PRO A 12 7.98 -1.01 4.67
N SER A 13 7.85 -0.33 3.53
CA SER A 13 6.78 0.66 3.30
C SER A 13 5.45 -0.01 2.93
N TYR A 14 4.86 -0.70 3.90
CA TYR A 14 3.60 -1.44 3.78
C TYR A 14 2.62 -0.94 4.83
N ILE A 15 1.35 -0.88 4.46
CA ILE A 15 0.23 -0.56 5.36
C ILE A 15 -0.86 -1.59 5.10
N ALA A 16 -1.39 -2.23 6.12
CA ALA A 16 -2.53 -3.14 6.00
C ALA A 16 -3.67 -2.66 6.89
N PHE A 17 -4.91 -2.77 6.39
CA PHE A 17 -6.12 -2.45 7.12
C PHE A 17 -6.86 -3.75 7.44
N ASN A 18 -7.23 -3.93 8.70
CA ASN A 18 -8.03 -5.05 9.18
C ASN A 18 -9.02 -4.58 10.27
N ASP A 19 -9.95 -5.46 10.67
CA ASP A 19 -10.99 -5.15 11.66
C ASP A 19 -10.45 -4.67 13.02
N GLU A 20 -9.20 -5.01 13.35
CA GLU A 20 -8.53 -4.62 14.59
C GLU A 20 -7.84 -3.25 14.49
N GLY A 21 -7.57 -2.76 13.28
CA GLY A 21 -7.01 -1.44 13.02
C GLY A 21 -6.03 -1.39 11.84
N ILE A 22 -4.98 -0.58 12.01
CA ILE A 22 -3.98 -0.31 10.97
C ILE A 22 -2.66 -0.94 11.39
N LEU A 23 -2.13 -1.78 10.52
CA LEU A 23 -0.80 -2.38 10.67
C LEU A 23 0.18 -1.71 9.70
N ILE A 24 1.43 -1.59 10.13
CA ILE A 24 2.48 -0.88 9.39
C ILE A 24 3.74 -1.74 9.39
N GLY A 25 4.55 -1.62 8.33
CA GLY A 25 5.86 -2.22 8.34
C GLY A 25 5.82 -3.73 8.20
N ASP A 26 6.62 -4.42 9.02
CA ASP A 26 6.79 -5.87 8.92
C ASP A 26 5.47 -6.61 9.17
N ASP A 27 4.65 -6.14 10.11
CA ASP A 27 3.33 -6.71 10.37
C ASP A 27 2.39 -6.62 9.16
N ALA A 28 2.34 -5.45 8.51
CA ALA A 28 1.56 -5.27 7.28
C ALA A 28 2.06 -6.19 6.15
N LYS A 29 3.38 -6.32 6.00
CA LYS A 29 4.00 -7.18 5.00
C LYS A 29 3.64 -8.66 5.23
N ASN A 30 3.61 -9.10 6.48
CA ASN A 30 3.26 -10.48 6.84
C ASN A 30 1.80 -10.82 6.51
N GLN A 31 0.91 -9.82 6.46
CA GLN A 31 -0.49 -10.02 6.10
C GLN A 31 -0.76 -10.12 4.60
N LEU A 32 0.16 -9.69 3.73
CA LEU A 32 -0.09 -9.57 2.29
C LEU A 32 -0.68 -10.83 1.65
N ALA A 33 -0.22 -12.02 2.07
CA ALA A 33 -0.70 -13.29 1.53
C ALA A 33 -2.14 -13.63 1.94
N ARG A 34 -2.61 -13.12 3.08
CA ARG A 34 -3.95 -13.39 3.64
C ARG A 34 -4.94 -12.26 3.35
N ASN A 35 -4.46 -11.03 3.30
CA ASN A 35 -5.25 -9.81 3.12
C ASN A 35 -4.70 -8.94 1.96
N PRO A 36 -4.62 -9.46 0.72
CA PRO A 36 -3.94 -8.77 -0.38
C PRO A 36 -4.67 -7.52 -0.85
N TYR A 37 -5.99 -7.46 -0.70
CA TYR A 37 -6.81 -6.33 -1.18
C TYR A 37 -6.73 -5.10 -0.26
N ASN A 38 -6.50 -5.31 1.03
CA ASN A 38 -6.37 -4.23 2.02
C ASN A 38 -4.92 -4.02 2.49
N THR A 39 -3.95 -4.71 1.87
CA THR A 39 -2.53 -4.46 2.09
C THR A 39 -1.96 -3.61 0.96
N VAL A 40 -1.60 -2.38 1.31
CA VAL A 40 -1.08 -1.36 0.40
C VAL A 40 0.44 -1.35 0.44
N LEU A 41 1.05 -1.35 -0.75
CA LEU A 41 2.48 -1.26 -0.96
C LEU A 41 2.81 -0.26 -2.08
N ASN A 42 4.07 0.18 -2.15
CA ASN A 42 4.57 1.03 -3.24
C ASN A 42 3.78 2.35 -3.45
N ILE A 43 3.19 2.91 -2.39
CA ILE A 43 2.42 4.17 -2.41
C ILE A 43 3.21 5.32 -3.05
N GLN A 44 4.53 5.34 -2.87
CA GLN A 44 5.43 6.35 -3.45
C GLN A 44 5.31 6.46 -4.98
N ARG A 45 4.84 5.41 -5.67
CA ARG A 45 4.60 5.42 -7.11
C ARG A 45 3.35 6.21 -7.53
N LEU A 46 2.44 6.48 -6.59
CA LEU A 46 1.20 7.25 -6.80
C LEU A 46 1.32 8.71 -6.36
N ILE A 47 2.21 9.02 -5.42
CA ILE A 47 2.35 10.37 -4.86
C ILE A 47 2.71 11.38 -5.96
N GLY A 48 1.93 12.46 -6.05
CA GLY A 48 2.14 13.53 -7.03
C GLY A 48 1.75 13.19 -8.47
N ARG A 49 1.17 12.01 -8.72
CA ARG A 49 0.73 11.56 -10.04
C ARG A 49 -0.76 11.80 -10.26
N LYS A 50 -1.15 11.94 -11.53
CA LYS A 50 -2.57 11.89 -11.95
C LYS A 50 -3.01 10.46 -12.15
N TYR A 51 -4.29 10.17 -11.95
CA TYR A 51 -4.83 8.82 -12.10
C TYR A 51 -4.58 8.26 -13.51
N ASN A 52 -4.75 9.09 -14.54
CA ASN A 52 -4.56 8.70 -15.94
C ASN A 52 -3.08 8.69 -16.42
N ASP A 53 -2.09 8.89 -15.53
CA ASP A 53 -0.68 8.76 -15.91
C ASP A 53 -0.41 7.32 -16.38
N ALA A 54 0.26 7.15 -17.52
CA ALA A 54 0.55 5.85 -18.11
C ALA A 54 1.32 4.91 -17.15
N THR A 55 2.18 5.49 -16.29
CA THR A 55 2.90 4.73 -15.27
C THR A 55 1.96 4.21 -14.19
N VAL A 56 1.03 5.04 -13.70
CA VAL A 56 -0.01 4.66 -12.74
C VAL A 56 -0.88 3.56 -13.31
N GLN A 57 -1.37 3.71 -14.56
CA GLN A 57 -2.20 2.71 -15.22
C GLN A 57 -1.49 1.37 -15.43
N THR A 58 -0.17 1.40 -15.67
CA THR A 58 0.63 0.18 -15.81
C THR A 58 0.88 -0.51 -14.47
N ASP A 59 1.16 0.26 -13.42
CA ASP A 59 1.45 -0.28 -12.09
C ASP A 59 0.19 -0.79 -11.38
N MET A 60 -0.96 -0.16 -11.62
CA MET A 60 -2.26 -0.66 -11.13
C MET A 60 -2.55 -2.10 -11.55
N LYS A 61 -2.05 -2.56 -12.70
CA LYS A 61 -2.23 -3.94 -13.17
C LYS A 61 -1.44 -4.98 -12.36
N LYS A 62 -0.46 -4.53 -11.55
CA LYS A 62 0.43 -5.38 -10.76
C LYS A 62 0.01 -5.47 -9.30
N TRP A 63 -0.86 -4.57 -8.85
CA TRP A 63 -1.31 -4.52 -7.46
C TRP A 63 -2.60 -5.28 -7.28
N SER A 64 -2.76 -5.88 -6.10
CA SER A 64 -4.00 -6.54 -5.70
C SER A 64 -5.02 -5.54 -5.15
N PHE A 65 -4.57 -4.49 -4.45
CA PHE A 65 -5.44 -3.43 -3.93
C PHE A 65 -6.02 -2.55 -5.04
N LYS A 66 -7.19 -1.96 -4.79
CA LYS A 66 -7.91 -1.15 -5.77
C LYS A 66 -7.46 0.31 -5.71
N VAL A 67 -7.23 0.90 -6.88
CA VAL A 67 -7.00 2.34 -7.04
C VAL A 67 -8.15 2.94 -7.84
N ILE A 68 -8.74 4.01 -7.32
CA ILE A 68 -9.87 4.73 -7.92
C ILE A 68 -9.44 6.14 -8.34
N ASN A 69 -10.17 6.70 -9.30
CA ASN A 69 -10.02 8.09 -9.71
C ASN A 69 -10.94 8.96 -8.88
N GLU A 70 -10.37 9.89 -8.12
CA GLU A 70 -11.14 10.94 -7.47
C GLU A 70 -10.57 12.31 -7.87
N ALA A 71 -11.35 13.11 -8.60
CA ALA A 71 -10.94 14.43 -9.07
C ALA A 71 -9.55 14.44 -9.76
N GLU A 72 -9.35 13.52 -10.71
CA GLU A 72 -8.09 13.27 -11.45
C GLU A 72 -6.94 12.69 -10.62
N LYS A 73 -7.12 12.46 -9.32
CA LYS A 73 -6.08 11.94 -8.42
C LYS A 73 -6.30 10.46 -8.14
N PRO A 74 -5.22 9.64 -8.14
CA PRO A 74 -5.32 8.26 -7.74
C PRO A 74 -5.51 8.18 -6.23
N LYS A 75 -6.57 7.49 -5.79
CA LYS A 75 -6.80 7.13 -4.39
C LYS A 75 -6.87 5.63 -4.25
N ILE A 76 -6.37 5.11 -3.14
CA ILE A 76 -6.47 3.69 -2.83
C ILE A 76 -7.78 3.46 -2.09
N GLN A 77 -8.57 2.49 -2.56
CA GLN A 77 -9.79 2.05 -1.89
C GLN A 77 -9.46 0.77 -1.12
N VAL A 78 -9.75 0.79 0.18
CA VAL A 78 -9.65 -0.36 1.09
C VAL A 78 -11.01 -0.63 1.71
N GLU A 79 -11.24 -1.87 2.10
CA GLU A 79 -12.43 -2.34 2.82
C GLU A 79 -11.99 -2.86 4.18
N TYR A 80 -12.37 -2.15 5.23
CA TYR A 80 -12.10 -2.51 6.63
C TYR A 80 -13.20 -1.90 7.51
#